data_AF-A0A4V1ZSB9-F1
#
_entry.id   AF-A0A4V1ZSB9-F1
#
_cell.length_a   1.000
_cell.length_b   1.000
_cell.length_c   1.000
_cell.angle_alpha   90.00
_cell.angle_beta   90.00
_cell.angle_gamma   90.00
#
_symmetry.space_group_name_H-M   'P 1'
#
loop_
_entity.id
_entity.type
_entity.pdbx_description
1 polymer ?
#
loop_
_entity_poly.entity_id
_entity_poly.type
_entity_poly.pdbx_seq_one_letter_code
_entity_poly.pdbx_strand_id
1 'polypeptide(L)'
;VTPAPDAGGAFGAPYYRIKVAGTDRALELGPEGSVQAAPESSASQNQLWRIDQLTDGTYRIMPKSSSNAQEPLALVAIGRSTPALAKFDPAGDAGRWSFQRP
;
A
#
# COMPACT_ATOMS: atom_id res chain seq x y z
N VAL A 1 -9.80 4.78 0.77
CA VAL A 1 -9.01 4.08 -0.28
C VAL A 1 -9.83 4.10 -1.55
N THR A 2 -9.26 4.50 -2.69
CA THR A 2 -9.99 4.65 -3.96
C THR A 2 -9.23 3.97 -5.11
N PRO A 3 -9.91 3.32 -6.07
CA PRO A 3 -9.26 2.85 -7.29
C PRO A 3 -8.54 4.00 -8.01
N ALA A 4 -7.36 3.73 -8.57
CA ALA A 4 -6.62 4.66 -9.40
C ALA A 4 -7.08 4.50 -10.86
N PRO A 5 -7.76 5.50 -11.46
CA PRO A 5 -8.17 5.42 -12.87
C PRO A 5 -6.95 5.23 -13.78
N ASP A 6 -7.12 4.43 -14.82
CA ASP A 6 -6.14 4.19 -15.89
C ASP A 6 -4.78 3.62 -15.43
N ALA A 7 -4.68 3.19 -14.16
CA ALA A 7 -3.44 2.66 -13.59
C ALA A 7 -3.23 1.16 -13.84
N GLY A 8 -4.20 0.50 -14.48
CA GLY A 8 -4.26 -0.95 -14.64
C GLY A 8 -4.62 -1.66 -13.32
N GLY A 9 -4.24 -2.93 -13.23
CA GLY A 9 -4.51 -3.76 -12.06
C GLY A 9 -3.63 -5.01 -12.01
N ALA A 10 -3.86 -5.82 -10.98
CA ALA A 10 -3.24 -7.12 -10.82
C ALA A 10 -4.28 -8.10 -10.25
N PHE A 11 -4.31 -9.33 -10.77
CA PHE A 11 -5.20 -10.40 -10.28
C PHE A 11 -6.69 -10.01 -10.24
N GLY A 12 -7.14 -9.22 -11.22
CA GLY A 12 -8.54 -8.76 -11.31
C GLY A 12 -8.91 -7.59 -10.39
N ALA A 13 -7.98 -7.08 -9.58
CA ALA A 13 -8.16 -5.89 -8.76
C ALA A 13 -7.40 -4.68 -9.33
N PRO A 14 -7.94 -3.45 -9.24
CA PRO A 14 -7.22 -2.25 -9.66
C PRO A 14 -6.05 -1.95 -8.72
N TYR A 15 -5.14 -1.09 -9.15
CA TYR A 15 -4.29 -0.37 -8.20
C TYR A 15 -5.10 0.72 -7.50
N TYR A 16 -4.72 1.04 -6.27
CA TYR A 16 -5.42 1.98 -5.40
C TYR A 16 -4.54 3.17 -5.04
N ARG A 17 -5.18 4.31 -4.73
CA ARG A 17 -4.59 5.41 -3.97
C ARG A 17 -5.14 5.42 -2.55
N ILE A 18 -4.26 5.66 -1.58
CA ILE A 18 -4.60 5.75 -0.15
C ILE A 18 -4.45 7.21 0.27
N LYS A 19 -5.56 7.95 0.35
CA LYS A 19 -5.58 9.37 0.72
C LYS A 19 -5.61 9.55 2.23
N VAL A 20 -4.93 10.58 2.72
CA VAL A 20 -5.06 11.04 4.10
C VAL A 20 -6.31 11.90 4.21
N ALA A 21 -7.28 11.46 5.01
CA ALA A 21 -8.57 12.13 5.15
C ALA A 21 -8.39 13.60 5.59
N GLY A 22 -9.16 14.50 4.98
CA GLY A 22 -9.09 15.93 5.27
C GLY A 22 -7.89 16.67 4.66
N THR A 23 -7.10 16.02 3.79
CA THR A 23 -5.96 16.64 3.10
C THR A 23 -5.96 16.31 1.61
N ASP A 24 -5.12 17.00 0.86
CA ASP A 24 -4.79 16.73 -0.54
C ASP A 24 -3.60 15.74 -0.68
N ARG A 25 -3.26 15.01 0.39
CA ARG A 25 -2.10 14.11 0.42
C ARG A 25 -2.49 12.64 0.26
N ALA A 26 -1.64 11.90 -0.41
CA ALA A 26 -1.73 10.45 -0.56
C ALA A 26 -0.47 9.75 -0.05
N LEU A 27 -0.64 8.49 0.36
CA LEU A 27 0.47 7.61 0.72
C LEU A 27 1.34 7.37 -0.52
N GLU A 28 2.64 7.58 -0.37
CA GLU A 28 3.63 7.49 -1.43
C GLU A 28 4.86 6.68 -0.98
N LEU A 29 5.39 5.87 -1.90
CA LEU A 29 6.72 5.30 -1.81
C LEU A 29 7.77 6.40 -2.02
N GLY A 30 8.47 6.76 -0.95
CA GLY A 30 9.57 7.72 -0.98
C GLY A 30 10.91 7.09 -1.40
N PRO A 31 11.97 7.91 -1.43
CA PRO A 31 13.34 7.43 -1.64
C PRO A 31 13.73 6.33 -0.64
N GLU A 32 14.62 5.44 -1.07
CA GLU A 32 15.18 4.37 -0.22
C GLU A 32 14.14 3.44 0.44
N GLY A 33 12.93 3.34 -0.13
CA GLY A 33 11.87 2.48 0.41
C GLY A 33 11.12 3.07 1.61
N SER A 34 11.27 4.37 1.86
CA SER A 34 10.50 5.08 2.88
C SER A 34 9.01 5.18 2.50
N VAL A 35 8.16 5.31 3.52
CA VAL A 35 6.72 5.56 3.36
C VAL A 35 6.43 6.97 3.84
N GLN A 36 5.87 7.80 2.97
CA GLN A 36 5.57 9.20 3.27
C GLN A 36 4.21 9.62 2.72
N ALA A 37 3.69 10.73 3.20
CA ALA A 37 2.55 11.39 2.58
C ALA A 37 3.06 12.45 1.59
N ALA A 38 2.57 12.46 0.37
CA ALA A 38 2.91 13.45 -0.66
C ALA A 38 1.64 14.07 -1.27
N PRO A 39 1.70 15.26 -1.89
CA PRO A 39 0.57 15.82 -2.61
C PRO A 39 0.03 14.81 -3.63
N GLU A 40 -1.29 14.67 -3.70
CA GLU A 40 -1.94 13.72 -4.60
C GLU A 40 -1.62 14.07 -6.06
N SER A 41 -1.06 13.10 -6.79
CA SER A 41 -0.80 13.23 -8.22
C SER A 41 -1.31 12.02 -8.98
N SER A 42 -2.15 12.25 -9.99
CA SER A 42 -2.69 11.17 -10.82
C SER A 42 -1.62 10.43 -11.62
N ALA A 43 -0.49 11.06 -11.91
CA ALA A 43 0.61 10.47 -12.69
C ALA A 43 1.66 9.75 -11.84
N SER A 44 1.65 9.87 -10.50
CA SER A 44 2.70 9.29 -9.66
C SER A 44 2.52 7.78 -9.49
N GLN A 45 3.45 6.99 -10.06
CA GLN A 45 3.47 5.54 -9.85
C GLN A 45 3.79 5.16 -8.39
N ASN A 46 4.46 6.05 -7.65
CA ASN A 46 4.81 5.83 -6.25
C ASN A 46 3.60 5.92 -5.32
N GLN A 47 2.48 6.47 -5.79
CA GLN A 47 1.20 6.53 -5.06
C GLN A 47 0.26 5.38 -5.43
N LEU A 48 0.72 4.41 -6.23
CA LEU A 48 -0.08 3.26 -6.64
C LEU A 48 0.21 2.06 -5.74
N TRP A 49 -0.85 1.56 -5.10
CA TRP A 49 -0.78 0.47 -4.14
C TRP A 49 -1.64 -0.69 -4.62
N ARG A 50 -1.07 -1.90 -4.58
CA ARG A 50 -1.80 -3.15 -4.72
C ARG A 50 -2.33 -3.55 -3.35
N ILE A 51 -3.61 -3.91 -3.29
CA ILE A 51 -4.26 -4.38 -2.06
C ILE A 51 -4.81 -5.77 -2.37
N ASP A 52 -4.20 -6.78 -1.75
CA ASP A 52 -4.63 -8.17 -1.86
C ASP A 52 -5.35 -8.57 -0.58
N GLN A 53 -6.48 -9.26 -0.73
CA GLN A 53 -7.10 -9.96 0.39
C GLN A 53 -6.36 -11.28 0.64
N LEU A 54 -6.08 -11.58 1.90
CA LEU A 54 -5.47 -12.82 2.37
C LEU A 54 -6.57 -13.85 2.72
N THR A 55 -6.18 -15.11 2.86
CA THR A 55 -7.11 -16.23 3.12
C THR A 55 -7.84 -16.13 4.47
N ASP A 56 -7.31 -15.35 5.40
CA ASP A 56 -7.91 -15.08 6.71
C ASP A 56 -8.82 -13.83 6.73
N GLY A 57 -9.03 -13.19 5.57
CA GLY A 57 -9.84 -11.99 5.43
C GLY A 57 -9.12 -10.67 5.73
N THR A 58 -7.86 -10.71 6.20
CA THR A 58 -7.02 -9.51 6.31
C THR A 58 -6.48 -9.10 4.93
N TYR A 59 -5.79 -7.96 4.87
CA TYR A 59 -5.27 -7.40 3.63
C TYR A 59 -3.77 -7.17 3.69
N ARG A 60 -3.10 -7.41 2.56
CA ARG A 60 -1.72 -7.00 2.33
C ARG A 60 -1.71 -5.81 1.38
N ILE A 61 -0.90 -4.80 1.71
CA ILE A 61 -0.77 -3.56 0.93
C ILE A 61 0.66 -3.47 0.40
N MET A 62 0.85 -3.33 -0.91
CA MET A 62 2.17 -3.31 -1.56
C MET A 62 2.29 -2.15 -2.55
N PRO A 63 3.44 -1.48 -2.66
CA PRO A 63 3.70 -0.57 -3.77
C PRO A 63 3.60 -1.28 -5.13
N LYS A 64 3.07 -0.59 -6.15
CA LYS A 64 3.03 -1.12 -7.52
C LYS A 64 4.43 -1.51 -8.02
N SER A 65 5.42 -0.67 -7.76
CA SER A 65 6.82 -0.89 -8.18
C SER A 65 7.45 -2.13 -7.56
N SER A 66 7.11 -2.49 -6.32
CA SER A 66 7.63 -3.69 -5.65
C SER A 66 6.78 -4.92 -5.88
N SER A 67 5.53 -4.77 -6.33
CA SER A 67 4.56 -5.88 -6.42
C SER A 67 4.93 -7.00 -7.40
N ASN A 68 5.84 -6.73 -8.35
CA ASN A 68 6.37 -7.70 -9.31
C ASN A 68 7.84 -8.07 -9.05
N ALA A 69 8.43 -7.56 -7.96
CA ALA A 69 9.81 -7.88 -7.59
C ALA A 69 9.91 -9.32 -7.07
N GLN A 70 11.10 -9.93 -7.21
CA GLN A 70 11.39 -11.26 -6.69
C GLN A 70 11.20 -11.34 -5.16
N GLU A 71 11.42 -10.22 -4.47
CA GLU A 71 11.10 -10.04 -3.06
C GLU A 71 10.13 -8.86 -2.89
N PRO A 72 8.80 -9.10 -2.91
CA PRO A 72 7.84 -8.02 -2.83
C PRO A 72 7.78 -7.43 -1.42
N LEU A 73 8.04 -6.12 -1.34
CA LEU A 73 7.85 -5.33 -0.12
C LEU A 73 6.37 -5.03 0.10
N ALA A 74 5.96 -5.09 1.36
CA ALA A 74 4.63 -4.74 1.84
C ALA A 74 4.70 -3.64 2.91
N LEU A 75 3.61 -2.89 3.03
CA LEU A 75 3.38 -1.98 4.14
C LEU A 75 3.26 -2.81 5.43
N VAL A 76 4.12 -2.52 6.39
CA VAL A 76 4.12 -3.15 7.71
C VAL A 76 4.07 -2.09 8.81
N ALA A 77 3.49 -2.45 9.95
CA ALA A 77 3.60 -1.67 11.17
C ALA A 77 4.86 -2.11 11.94
N ILE A 78 5.83 -1.19 12.10
CA ILE A 78 6.99 -1.40 12.97
C ILE A 78 6.75 -0.65 14.29
N GLY A 79 6.97 -1.34 15.40
CA GLY A 79 6.70 -0.81 16.74
C GLY A 79 5.20 -0.60 16.98
N ARG A 80 4.82 0.49 17.64
CA ARG A 80 3.40 0.74 17.96
C ARG A 80 2.59 1.29 16.80
N SER A 81 3.15 2.08 15.89
CA SER A 81 2.37 2.80 14.86
C SER A 81 3.17 3.34 13.67
N THR A 82 4.42 2.91 13.46
CA THR A 82 5.24 3.46 12.38
C THR A 82 5.08 2.62 11.12
N PRO A 83 4.43 3.12 10.06
CA PRO A 83 4.37 2.41 8.80
C PRO A 83 5.75 2.38 8.13
N ALA A 84 6.14 1.22 7.62
CA ALA A 84 7.38 1.04 6.85
C ALA A 84 7.16 0.03 5.72
N LEU A 85 8.15 -0.11 4.84
CA LEU A 85 8.20 -1.21 3.90
C LEU A 85 9.16 -2.29 4.39
N ALA A 86 8.67 -3.52 4.42
CA ALA A 86 9.49 -4.70 4.70
C ALA A 86 9.01 -5.88 3.86
N LYS A 87 9.80 -6.94 3.81
CA LYS A 87 9.37 -8.21 3.23
C LYS A 87 8.12 -8.69 3.97
N PHE A 88 7.11 -9.12 3.21
CA PHE A 88 5.90 -9.65 3.80
C PHE A 88 6.19 -11.00 4.48
N ASP A 89 5.98 -11.06 5.79
CA ASP A 89 6.01 -12.30 6.56
C ASP A 89 4.57 -12.82 6.76
N PRO A 90 4.17 -13.92 6.09
CA PRO A 90 2.83 -14.48 6.26
C PRO A 90 2.60 -15.09 7.65
N ALA A 91 3.63 -15.38 8.44
CA ALA A 91 3.46 -15.87 9.81
C ALA A 91 3.23 -14.75 10.82
N GLY A 92 3.56 -13.50 10.47
CA GLY A 92 3.44 -12.33 11.34
C GLY A 92 2.20 -11.48 11.10
N ASP A 93 1.86 -10.66 12.09
CA ASP A 93 0.72 -9.75 12.04
C ASP A 93 1.08 -8.37 11.46
N ALA A 94 2.36 -8.00 11.46
CA ALA A 94 2.81 -6.64 11.14
C ALA A 94 2.40 -6.16 9.74
N GLY A 95 2.25 -7.07 8.77
CA GLY A 95 1.82 -6.78 7.40
C GLY A 95 0.36 -7.09 7.09
N ARG A 96 -0.43 -7.48 8.10
CA ARG A 96 -1.85 -7.85 7.98
C ARG A 96 -2.72 -6.67 8.40
N TRP A 97 -3.38 -6.05 7.43
CA TRP A 97 -4.21 -4.86 7.64
C TRP A 97 -5.69 -5.23 7.68
N SER A 98 -6.45 -4.49 8.48
CA SER A 98 -7.91 -4.49 8.41
C SER A 98 -8.40 -3.08 8.08
N PHE A 99 -9.45 -2.98 7.25
CA PHE A 99 -10.10 -1.72 6.94
C PHE A 99 -11.29 -1.52 7.87
N GLN A 100 -11.23 -0.47 8.69
CA GLN A 100 -12.32 -0.07 9.56
C GLN A 100 -13.09 1.07 8.91
N ARG A 101 -14.42 1.10 9.12
CA ARG A 101 -15.20 2.31 8.79
C ARG A 101 -14.79 3.44 9.75
N PRO A 102 -14.82 4.70 9.28
CA PRO A 102 -14.55 5.87 10.14
C PRO A 102 -15.44 5.92 11.38
#